data_AF-A0A432J9W0-F1
#
_entry.id   AF-A0A432J9W0-F1
#
_cell.length_a   1.000
_cell.length_b   1.000
_cell.length_c   1.000
_cell.angle_alpha   90.00
_cell.angle_beta   90.00
_cell.angle_gamma   90.00
#
_symmetry.space_group_name_H-M   'P 1'
#
loop_
_entity.id
_entity.type
_entity.pdbx_description
1 polymer ?
#
loop_
_entity_poly.entity_id
_entity_poly.type
_entity_poly.pdbx_seq_one_letter_code
_entity_poly.pdbx_strand_id
1 'polypeptide(L)'
;EMAMLDVMSGGRLIAGFPLGTSMDTIFGYGQVPATLREKYQEAHDLVMKAWKEREPFSFNGKFTQLRYVNIWPRPYQQPHPPIWVPGSGSLETWDWTIKNDYVYCYLSYSGYKVGKTILDGFWDEMERKGKEFNPYHAGFLQLVAVSENDEQAQEYKDSIEYFFKKSLHIPAGYANPPGYRTVKTNANAASATTMQSRSKQLSDFTWTDYLEAGNVIVGSPETVVKELTHAIKELRVGNLMLLLQFGDMPKELAMKNTTLFANEVMPHIKDIWSEYETRWWPEKLTKAAQRVNR
;
A
#
# COMPACT_ATOMS: atom_id res chain seq x y z
N GLU A 1 -21.08 1.57 2.27
CA GLU A 1 -20.22 2.78 2.18
C GLU A 1 -19.40 2.82 0.90
N MET A 2 -18.52 1.85 0.63
CA MET A 2 -17.68 1.85 -0.59
C MET A 2 -18.48 2.02 -1.89
N ALA A 3 -19.59 1.30 -2.07
CA ALA A 3 -20.46 1.47 -3.24
C ALA A 3 -21.04 2.89 -3.38
N MET A 4 -21.38 3.51 -2.25
CA MET A 4 -21.86 4.90 -2.22
C MET A 4 -20.75 5.88 -2.62
N LEU A 5 -19.54 5.72 -2.07
CA LEU A 5 -18.38 6.52 -2.45
C LEU A 5 -18.01 6.35 -3.93
N ASP A 6 -18.14 5.13 -4.45
CA ASP A 6 -17.89 4.85 -5.86
C ASP A 6 -18.88 5.61 -6.76
N VAL A 7 -20.18 5.60 -6.41
CA VAL A 7 -21.20 6.37 -7.11
C VAL A 7 -20.97 7.88 -6.99
N MET A 8 -20.75 8.39 -5.78
CA MET A 8 -20.52 9.82 -5.54
C MET A 8 -19.26 10.34 -6.23
N SER A 9 -18.21 9.52 -6.29
CA SER A 9 -16.97 9.87 -6.99
C SER A 9 -17.08 9.72 -8.51
N GLY A 10 -18.17 9.13 -9.01
CA GLY A 10 -18.40 8.89 -10.42
C GLY A 10 -17.53 7.77 -10.99
N GLY A 11 -17.16 6.78 -10.15
CA GLY A 11 -16.34 5.64 -10.54
C GLY A 11 -14.84 5.84 -10.38
N ARG A 12 -14.40 6.57 -9.35
CA ARG A 12 -12.96 6.84 -9.08
C ARG A 12 -12.43 6.09 -7.87
N LEU A 13 -13.24 5.24 -7.24
CA LEU A 13 -12.85 4.52 -6.04
C LEU A 13 -11.83 3.41 -6.39
N ILE A 14 -10.78 3.32 -5.59
CA ILE A 14 -9.98 2.10 -5.42
C ILE A 14 -10.33 1.55 -4.04
N ALA A 15 -10.80 0.31 -3.98
CA ALA A 15 -11.23 -0.34 -2.76
C ALA A 15 -10.02 -0.96 -2.04
N GLY A 16 -9.51 -0.25 -1.03
CA GLY A 16 -8.48 -0.77 -0.14
C GLY A 16 -9.06 -1.79 0.84
N PHE A 17 -8.59 -3.04 0.82
CA PHE A 17 -9.05 -4.10 1.73
C PHE A 17 -7.94 -4.50 2.71
N PRO A 18 -7.67 -3.73 3.77
CA PRO A 18 -6.68 -4.12 4.77
C PRO A 18 -7.18 -5.29 5.63
N LEU A 19 -6.29 -6.25 5.92
CA LEU A 19 -6.54 -7.24 6.99
C LEU A 19 -6.66 -6.56 8.36
N GLY A 20 -6.00 -5.41 8.52
CA GLY A 20 -5.89 -4.66 9.76
C GLY A 20 -4.61 -4.99 10.52
N THR A 21 -4.18 -4.08 11.39
CA THR A 21 -3.04 -4.31 12.28
C THR A 21 -3.51 -5.08 13.52
N SER A 22 -2.62 -5.79 14.21
CA SER A 22 -2.98 -6.40 15.50
C SER A 22 -3.40 -5.38 16.57
N MET A 23 -2.90 -4.14 16.51
CA MET A 23 -3.25 -3.08 17.46
C MET A 23 -4.74 -2.79 17.38
N ASP A 24 -5.25 -2.63 16.16
CA ASP A 24 -6.66 -2.34 15.96
C ASP A 24 -7.51 -3.61 16.11
N THR A 25 -7.20 -4.65 15.33
CA THR A 25 -8.09 -5.81 15.20
C THR A 25 -8.14 -6.68 16.45
N ILE A 26 -6.98 -6.97 17.05
CA ILE A 26 -6.88 -7.89 18.19
C ILE A 26 -7.09 -7.13 19.49
N PHE A 27 -6.31 -6.07 19.70
CA PHE A 27 -6.35 -5.36 20.98
C PHE A 27 -7.50 -4.35 21.06
N GLY A 28 -7.74 -3.56 20.01
CA GLY A 28 -8.82 -2.58 19.98
C GLY A 28 -10.22 -3.21 19.85
N TYR A 29 -10.39 -4.11 18.87
CA TYR A 29 -11.68 -4.75 18.57
C TYR A 29 -11.85 -6.14 19.21
N GLY A 30 -10.88 -6.60 20.01
CA GLY A 30 -10.98 -7.84 20.78
C GLY A 30 -11.08 -9.11 19.92
N GLN A 31 -10.62 -9.08 18.67
CA GLN A 31 -10.76 -10.24 17.77
C GLN A 31 -9.74 -11.32 18.09
N VAL A 32 -10.16 -12.59 17.99
CA VAL A 32 -9.28 -13.75 18.18
C VAL A 32 -8.26 -13.81 17.03
N PRO A 33 -6.94 -13.71 17.31
CA PRO A 33 -5.89 -13.60 16.27
C PRO A 33 -5.97 -14.71 15.20
N ALA A 34 -6.15 -15.95 15.64
CA ALA A 34 -6.17 -17.13 14.77
C ALA A 34 -7.34 -17.14 13.77
N THR A 35 -8.44 -16.43 14.06
CA THR A 35 -9.64 -16.40 13.21
C THR A 35 -9.65 -15.26 12.20
N LEU A 36 -8.72 -14.30 12.31
CA LEU A 36 -8.75 -13.05 11.55
C LEU A 36 -8.78 -13.26 10.03
N ARG A 37 -7.92 -14.16 9.52
CA ARG A 37 -7.82 -14.40 8.08
C ARG A 37 -9.09 -15.05 7.53
N GLU A 38 -9.65 -16.02 8.24
CA GLU A 38 -10.90 -16.66 7.82
C GLU A 38 -12.06 -15.65 7.82
N LYS A 39 -12.17 -14.82 8.88
CA LYS A 39 -13.16 -13.75 8.96
C LYS A 39 -13.03 -12.75 7.82
N TYR A 40 -11.80 -12.32 7.54
CA TYR A 40 -11.51 -11.36 6.47
C TYR A 40 -11.87 -11.93 5.09
N GLN A 41 -11.52 -13.19 4.81
CA GLN A 41 -11.85 -13.85 3.55
C GLN A 41 -13.37 -14.05 3.39
N GLU A 42 -14.08 -14.46 4.44
CA GLU A 42 -15.54 -14.59 4.41
C GLU A 42 -16.23 -13.24 4.20
N ALA A 43 -15.76 -12.19 4.90
CA ALA A 43 -16.28 -10.84 4.74
C ALA A 43 -16.04 -10.31 3.31
N HIS A 44 -14.86 -10.57 2.74
CA HIS A 44 -14.60 -10.29 1.33
C HIS A 44 -15.61 -10.99 0.42
N ASP A 45 -15.84 -12.29 0.59
CA ASP A 45 -16.75 -13.05 -0.28
C ASP A 45 -18.18 -12.52 -0.20
N LEU A 46 -18.63 -12.12 1.00
CA LEU A 46 -19.90 -11.41 1.18
C LEU A 46 -19.93 -10.08 0.40
N VAL A 47 -18.88 -9.25 0.51
CA VAL A 47 -18.80 -7.96 -0.19
C VAL A 47 -18.81 -8.17 -1.70
N MET A 48 -18.02 -9.12 -2.22
CA MET A 48 -17.96 -9.43 -3.64
C MET A 48 -19.31 -9.93 -4.16
N LYS A 49 -19.99 -10.80 -3.41
CA LYS A 49 -21.32 -11.26 -3.77
C LYS A 49 -22.33 -10.11 -3.74
N ALA A 50 -22.29 -9.27 -2.71
CA ALA A 50 -23.17 -8.11 -2.58
C ALA A 50 -23.01 -7.12 -3.74
N TRP A 51 -21.78 -6.89 -4.22
CA TRP A 51 -21.52 -6.01 -5.36
C TRP A 51 -22.01 -6.58 -6.69
N LYS A 52 -21.89 -7.91 -6.89
CA LYS A 52 -22.21 -8.57 -8.17
C LYS A 52 -23.67 -8.99 -8.30
N GLU A 53 -24.26 -9.53 -7.22
CA GLU A 53 -25.54 -10.23 -7.28
C GLU A 53 -26.71 -9.25 -7.48
N ARG A 54 -27.54 -9.49 -8.50
CA ARG A 54 -28.62 -8.55 -8.89
C ARG A 54 -29.90 -8.79 -8.10
N GLU A 55 -30.13 -10.01 -7.65
CA GLU A 55 -31.26 -10.35 -6.81
C GLU A 55 -30.90 -10.38 -5.33
N PRO A 56 -31.86 -10.21 -4.41
CA PRO A 56 -31.60 -10.41 -2.99
C PRO A 56 -31.15 -11.85 -2.70
N PHE A 57 -30.18 -12.00 -1.80
CA PHE A 57 -29.66 -13.32 -1.43
C PHE A 57 -29.46 -13.49 0.08
N SER A 58 -29.42 -14.73 0.54
CA SER A 58 -28.94 -15.05 1.90
C SER A 58 -27.44 -15.34 1.89
N PHE A 59 -26.74 -14.93 2.94
CA PHE A 59 -25.35 -15.28 3.20
C PHE A 59 -25.27 -16.02 4.53
N ASN A 60 -24.90 -17.30 4.50
CA ASN A 60 -24.81 -18.15 5.69
C ASN A 60 -23.35 -18.58 5.89
N GLY A 61 -22.48 -17.61 6.16
CA GLY A 61 -21.08 -17.85 6.46
C GLY A 61 -20.88 -18.44 7.86
N LYS A 62 -19.63 -18.73 8.22
CA LYS A 62 -19.24 -19.20 9.56
C LYS A 62 -19.32 -18.06 10.58
N PHE A 63 -18.96 -16.85 10.19
CA PHE A 63 -18.89 -15.68 11.08
C PHE A 63 -20.02 -14.69 10.87
N THR A 64 -20.58 -14.63 9.66
CA THR A 64 -21.65 -13.71 9.29
C THR A 64 -22.82 -14.47 8.70
N GLN A 65 -24.00 -14.34 9.32
CA GLN A 65 -25.25 -14.90 8.81
C GLN A 65 -26.28 -13.79 8.57
N LEU A 66 -26.64 -13.58 7.31
CA LEU A 66 -27.59 -12.57 6.86
C LEU A 66 -28.67 -13.24 6.00
N ARG A 67 -29.92 -13.14 6.43
CA ARG A 67 -31.05 -13.76 5.72
C ARG A 67 -31.37 -13.06 4.39
N TYR A 68 -31.19 -11.75 4.33
CA TYR A 68 -31.54 -10.92 3.18
C TYR A 68 -30.48 -9.84 2.98
N VAL A 69 -29.65 -10.02 1.94
CA VAL A 69 -28.63 -9.08 1.51
C VAL A 69 -29.08 -8.48 0.18
N ASN A 70 -29.26 -7.16 0.18
CA ASN A 70 -29.55 -6.37 -1.01
C ASN A 70 -29.00 -4.96 -0.78
N ILE A 71 -27.84 -4.65 -1.34
CA ILE A 71 -27.18 -3.36 -1.08
C ILE A 71 -27.69 -2.27 -2.02
N TRP A 72 -27.83 -1.06 -1.49
CA TRP A 72 -28.12 0.14 -2.25
C TRP A 72 -27.28 1.32 -1.69
N PRO A 73 -26.68 2.15 -2.57
CA PRO A 73 -26.53 1.94 -4.00
C PRO A 73 -25.56 0.78 -4.31
N ARG A 74 -25.59 0.32 -5.57
CA ARG A 74 -24.59 -0.62 -6.10
C ARG A 74 -23.36 0.15 -6.57
N PRO A 75 -22.18 -0.51 -6.66
CA PRO A 75 -21.00 0.16 -7.21
C PRO A 75 -21.26 0.67 -8.63
N TYR A 76 -20.69 1.83 -8.93
CA TYR A 76 -20.73 2.45 -10.24
C TYR A 76 -19.85 1.68 -11.23
N GLN A 77 -18.63 1.34 -10.81
CA GLN A 77 -17.68 0.55 -11.58
C GLN A 77 -18.17 -0.91 -11.69
N GLN A 78 -17.96 -1.52 -12.87
CA GLN A 78 -18.32 -2.91 -13.15
C GLN A 78 -17.07 -3.72 -13.48
N PRO A 79 -16.97 -4.99 -13.03
CA PRO A 79 -17.91 -5.67 -12.13
C PRO A 79 -17.91 -5.14 -10.69
N HIS A 80 -16.87 -4.38 -10.31
CA HIS A 80 -16.72 -3.69 -9.04
C HIS A 80 -15.54 -2.70 -9.14
N PRO A 81 -15.32 -1.82 -8.14
CA PRO A 81 -14.10 -1.02 -8.06
C PRO A 81 -12.84 -1.91 -8.01
N PRO A 82 -11.69 -1.47 -8.55
CA PRO A 82 -10.42 -2.17 -8.38
C PRO A 82 -10.09 -2.36 -6.90
N ILE A 83 -9.52 -3.52 -6.55
CA ILE A 83 -9.20 -3.87 -5.15
C ILE A 83 -7.69 -3.86 -4.95
N TRP A 84 -7.25 -3.12 -3.94
CA TRP A 84 -5.86 -3.03 -3.53
C TRP A 84 -5.73 -3.53 -2.10
N VAL A 85 -4.75 -4.39 -1.86
CA VAL A 85 -4.63 -5.11 -0.59
C VAL A 85 -3.29 -4.76 0.04
N PRO A 86 -3.30 -3.99 1.13
CA PRO A 86 -2.07 -3.67 1.84
C PRO A 86 -1.56 -4.88 2.60
N GLY A 87 -0.24 -5.02 2.64
CA GLY A 87 0.42 -6.05 3.44
C GLY A 87 1.85 -5.70 3.81
N SER A 88 2.42 -6.50 4.70
CA SER A 88 3.75 -6.32 5.24
C SER A 88 4.62 -7.58 5.08
N GLY A 89 4.46 -8.31 3.97
CA GLY A 89 5.25 -9.50 3.65
C GLY A 89 4.72 -10.83 4.20
N SER A 90 3.42 -10.92 4.51
CA SER A 90 2.81 -12.21 4.90
C SER A 90 2.54 -13.07 3.67
N LEU A 91 2.99 -14.33 3.71
CA LEU A 91 2.84 -15.26 2.57
C LEU A 91 1.38 -15.54 2.23
N GLU A 92 0.51 -15.57 3.25
CA GLU A 92 -0.93 -15.78 3.03
C GLU A 92 -1.58 -14.60 2.30
N THR A 93 -1.09 -13.38 2.56
CA THR A 93 -1.59 -12.19 1.85
C THR A 93 -1.17 -12.26 0.39
N TRP A 94 0.09 -12.63 0.10
CA TRP A 94 0.54 -12.83 -1.28
C TRP A 94 -0.29 -13.91 -1.98
N ASP A 95 -0.44 -15.09 -1.38
CA ASP A 95 -1.24 -16.16 -1.99
C ASP A 95 -2.66 -15.70 -2.32
N TRP A 96 -3.28 -14.96 -1.39
CA TRP A 96 -4.64 -14.46 -1.55
C TRP A 96 -4.75 -13.36 -2.62
N THR A 97 -3.83 -12.38 -2.67
CA THR A 97 -3.85 -11.33 -3.70
C THR A 97 -3.59 -11.91 -5.08
N ILE A 98 -2.65 -12.86 -5.19
CA ILE A 98 -2.33 -13.52 -6.46
C ILE A 98 -3.49 -14.38 -6.96
N LYS A 99 -4.16 -15.11 -6.04
CA LYS A 99 -5.33 -15.92 -6.37
C LYS A 99 -6.49 -15.08 -6.91
N ASN A 100 -6.77 -13.94 -6.28
CA ASN A 100 -7.90 -13.07 -6.64
C ASN A 100 -7.56 -12.01 -7.69
N ASP A 101 -6.32 -11.97 -8.17
CA ASP A 101 -5.86 -10.99 -9.14
C ASP A 101 -5.98 -9.54 -8.64
N TYR A 102 -5.52 -9.29 -7.41
CA TYR A 102 -5.53 -7.98 -6.76
C TYR A 102 -4.13 -7.37 -6.68
N VAL A 103 -4.08 -6.03 -6.56
CA VAL A 103 -2.81 -5.33 -6.34
C VAL A 103 -2.32 -5.59 -4.92
N TYR A 104 -1.11 -6.09 -4.79
CA TYR A 104 -0.43 -6.18 -3.51
C TYR A 104 0.29 -4.86 -3.21
N CYS A 105 -0.11 -4.20 -2.14
CA CYS A 105 0.47 -2.93 -1.72
C CYS A 105 1.40 -3.18 -0.52
N TYR A 106 2.71 -3.15 -0.73
CA TYR A 106 3.65 -3.19 0.39
C TYR A 106 3.68 -1.83 1.10
N LEU A 107 2.95 -1.73 2.20
CA LEU A 107 2.94 -0.55 3.06
C LEU A 107 4.02 -0.69 4.12
N SER A 108 5.13 0.03 3.93
CA SER A 108 6.25 0.01 4.87
C SER A 108 6.93 1.36 4.94
N TYR A 109 7.41 1.68 6.13
CA TYR A 109 8.26 2.84 6.39
C TYR A 109 9.74 2.44 6.52
N SER A 110 10.08 1.16 6.32
CA SER A 110 11.45 0.65 6.43
C SER A 110 12.32 0.94 5.20
N GLY A 111 11.79 1.68 4.22
CA GLY A 111 12.50 2.06 3.01
C GLY A 111 12.48 1.04 1.87
N TYR A 112 12.75 1.51 0.65
CA TYR A 112 12.63 0.68 -0.55
C TYR A 112 13.66 -0.46 -0.58
N LYS A 113 14.84 -0.30 0.04
CA LYS A 113 15.87 -1.34 0.08
C LYS A 113 15.41 -2.58 0.86
N VAL A 114 14.73 -2.38 1.99
CA VAL A 114 14.05 -3.48 2.71
C VAL A 114 12.85 -3.98 1.92
N GLY A 115 12.10 -3.06 1.31
CA GLY A 115 10.96 -3.41 0.46
C GLY A 115 11.31 -4.28 -0.74
N LYS A 116 12.53 -4.15 -1.27
CA LYS A 116 13.04 -4.97 -2.37
C LYS A 116 13.03 -6.45 -2.00
N THR A 117 13.55 -6.83 -0.84
CA THR A 117 13.53 -8.23 -0.38
C THR A 117 12.12 -8.79 -0.27
N ILE A 118 11.15 -7.95 0.13
CA ILE A 118 9.75 -8.36 0.26
C ILE A 118 9.09 -8.51 -1.11
N LEU A 119 9.30 -7.54 -1.99
CA LEU A 119 8.71 -7.55 -3.33
C LEU A 119 9.36 -8.61 -4.23
N ASP A 120 10.66 -8.86 -4.09
CA ASP A 120 11.33 -9.98 -4.77
C ASP A 120 10.66 -11.31 -4.42
N GLY A 121 10.42 -11.58 -3.13
CA GLY A 121 9.68 -12.78 -2.72
C GLY A 121 8.24 -12.84 -3.24
N PHE A 122 7.56 -11.69 -3.38
CA PHE A 122 6.23 -11.63 -3.99
C PHE A 122 6.28 -11.96 -5.49
N TRP A 123 7.27 -11.43 -6.22
CA TRP A 123 7.45 -11.70 -7.65
C TRP A 123 7.86 -13.14 -7.91
N ASP A 124 8.72 -13.72 -7.07
CA ASP A 124 9.08 -15.15 -7.13
C ASP A 124 7.84 -16.04 -6.94
N GLU A 125 6.94 -15.65 -6.03
CA GLU A 125 5.68 -16.37 -5.80
C GLU A 125 4.69 -16.21 -6.96
N MET A 126 4.64 -15.05 -7.61
CA MET A 126 3.89 -14.84 -8.86
C MET A 126 4.41 -15.77 -9.97
N GLU A 127 5.73 -15.81 -10.18
CA GLU A 127 6.37 -16.68 -11.17
C GLU A 127 6.11 -18.16 -10.87
N ARG A 128 6.28 -18.59 -9.61
CA ARG A 128 6.01 -19.97 -9.17
C ARG A 128 4.57 -20.41 -9.43
N LYS A 129 3.62 -19.47 -9.41
CA LYS A 129 2.20 -19.70 -9.73
C LYS A 129 1.87 -19.54 -11.22
N GLY A 130 2.86 -19.26 -12.07
CA GLY A 130 2.69 -19.10 -13.51
C GLY A 130 1.91 -17.85 -13.90
N LYS A 131 1.96 -16.79 -13.08
CA LYS A 131 1.33 -15.51 -13.40
C LYS A 131 2.24 -14.69 -14.32
N GLU A 132 1.63 -14.02 -15.30
CA GLU A 132 2.33 -13.08 -16.17
C GLU A 132 2.87 -11.90 -15.35
N PHE A 133 4.09 -11.46 -15.65
CA PHE A 133 4.65 -10.28 -15.03
C PHE A 133 3.96 -9.02 -15.56
N ASN A 134 3.45 -8.21 -14.63
CA ASN A 134 3.00 -6.85 -14.91
C ASN A 134 3.29 -6.00 -13.67
N PRO A 135 4.06 -4.90 -13.78
CA PRO A 135 4.49 -4.12 -12.63
C PRO A 135 3.31 -3.53 -11.85
N TYR A 136 2.17 -3.29 -12.50
CA TYR A 136 0.97 -2.75 -11.86
C TYR A 136 0.25 -3.76 -10.93
N HIS A 137 0.70 -5.02 -10.83
CA HIS A 137 0.24 -5.97 -9.80
C HIS A 137 0.72 -5.64 -8.38
N ALA A 138 1.71 -4.76 -8.26
CA ALA A 138 2.27 -4.38 -6.97
C ALA A 138 2.33 -2.86 -6.83
N GLY A 139 2.29 -2.44 -5.57
CA GLY A 139 2.58 -1.07 -5.20
C GLY A 139 3.44 -0.96 -3.96
N PHE A 140 4.13 0.17 -3.84
CA PHE A 140 5.00 0.48 -2.71
C PHE A 140 4.69 1.87 -2.14
N LEU A 141 4.77 2.00 -0.81
CA LEU A 141 4.64 3.28 -0.13
C LEU A 141 6.03 3.91 0.05
N GLN A 142 6.24 5.12 -0.45
CA GLN A 142 7.51 5.84 -0.32
C GLN A 142 7.27 7.24 0.23
N LEU A 143 8.07 7.63 1.23
CA LEU A 143 8.16 9.01 1.70
C LEU A 143 9.03 9.80 0.71
N VAL A 144 8.48 10.92 0.23
CA VAL A 144 9.17 11.76 -0.75
C VAL A 144 9.08 13.22 -0.32
N ALA A 145 10.22 13.90 -0.37
CA ALA A 145 10.31 15.32 -0.14
C ALA A 145 11.17 16.01 -1.21
N VAL A 146 10.71 17.15 -1.73
CA VAL A 146 11.37 17.87 -2.83
C VAL A 146 11.64 19.31 -2.39
N SER A 147 12.89 19.75 -2.48
CA SER A 147 13.28 21.16 -2.34
C SER A 147 13.84 21.66 -3.67
N GLU A 148 14.12 22.96 -3.78
CA GLU A 148 14.66 23.59 -4.98
C GLU A 148 16.06 23.08 -5.34
N ASN A 149 16.83 22.64 -4.35
CA ASN A 149 18.16 22.02 -4.48
C ASN A 149 18.42 21.07 -3.32
N ASP A 150 19.49 20.27 -3.43
CA ASP A 150 19.85 19.26 -2.44
C ASP A 150 20.27 19.88 -1.09
N GLU A 151 20.85 21.07 -1.07
CA GLU A 151 21.24 21.74 0.18
C GLU A 151 20.02 22.17 1.00
N GLN A 152 18.97 22.66 0.33
CA GLN A 152 17.73 23.10 0.97
C GLN A 152 16.86 21.94 1.48
N ALA A 153 17.12 20.70 1.05
CA ALA A 153 16.44 19.49 1.53
C ALA A 153 16.44 19.33 3.06
N GLN A 154 17.42 19.93 3.75
CA GLN A 154 17.51 19.94 5.22
C GLN A 154 16.27 20.56 5.90
N GLU A 155 15.47 21.35 5.19
CA GLU A 155 14.20 21.89 5.71
C GLU A 155 13.21 20.81 6.17
N TYR A 156 13.33 19.59 5.63
CA TYR A 156 12.48 18.45 6.00
C TYR A 156 12.99 17.64 7.19
N LYS A 157 14.21 17.93 7.67
CA LYS A 157 14.91 17.08 8.65
C LYS A 157 14.10 16.85 9.91
N ASP A 158 13.62 17.93 10.53
CA ASP A 158 12.92 17.83 11.81
C ASP A 158 11.62 17.02 11.66
N SER A 159 10.90 17.17 10.56
CA SER A 159 9.68 16.40 10.31
C SER A 159 9.92 14.94 9.94
N ILE A 160 11.01 14.61 9.23
CA ILE A 160 11.44 13.22 9.05
C ILE A 160 11.77 12.60 10.40
N GLU A 161 12.60 13.27 11.19
CA GLU A 161 13.00 12.78 12.50
C GLU A 161 11.79 12.64 13.43
N TYR A 162 10.87 13.60 13.44
CA TYR A 162 9.63 13.51 14.21
C TYR A 162 8.81 12.27 13.80
N PHE A 163 8.61 12.06 12.50
CA PHE A 163 7.84 10.92 12.00
C PHE A 163 8.39 9.58 12.50
N PHE A 164 9.70 9.33 12.30
CA PHE A 164 10.32 8.06 12.66
C PHE A 164 10.54 7.90 14.17
N LYS A 165 10.89 8.97 14.88
CA LYS A 165 11.18 8.93 16.32
C LYS A 165 9.93 8.97 17.19
N LYS A 166 8.82 9.57 16.72
CA LYS A 166 7.61 9.79 17.51
C LYS A 166 6.38 9.07 16.96
N SER A 167 6.12 9.14 15.65
CA SER A 167 4.85 8.66 15.09
C SER A 167 4.77 7.14 14.92
N LEU A 168 5.90 6.44 14.82
CA LEU A 168 5.96 5.00 14.55
C LEU A 168 6.20 4.13 15.80
N HIS A 169 6.04 4.69 17.00
CA HIS A 169 6.30 3.96 18.24
C HIS A 169 5.17 2.97 18.56
N ILE A 170 5.42 1.69 18.33
CA ILE A 170 4.51 0.59 18.68
C ILE A 170 5.27 -0.37 19.60
N PRO A 171 4.83 -0.58 20.86
CA PRO A 171 5.50 -1.52 21.74
C PRO A 171 5.43 -2.95 21.16
N ALA A 172 6.54 -3.68 21.19
CA ALA A 172 6.71 -4.94 20.44
C ALA A 172 5.61 -5.99 20.72
N GLY A 173 5.13 -6.07 21.96
CA GLY A 173 4.05 -6.99 22.36
C GLY A 173 2.72 -6.75 21.63
N TYR A 174 2.46 -5.51 21.20
CA TYR A 174 1.28 -5.17 20.42
C TYR A 174 1.45 -5.44 18.92
N ALA A 175 2.69 -5.35 18.42
CA ALA A 175 2.99 -5.43 16.99
C ALA A 175 2.81 -6.83 16.38
N ASN A 176 3.03 -7.89 17.17
CA ASN A 176 2.93 -9.28 16.71
C ASN A 176 2.52 -10.24 17.84
N PRO A 177 1.29 -10.14 18.36
CA PRO A 177 0.83 -11.06 19.41
C PRO A 177 0.74 -12.51 18.89
N PRO A 178 0.82 -13.51 19.78
CA PRO A 178 0.68 -14.91 19.41
C PRO A 178 -0.57 -15.19 18.57
N GLY A 179 -0.39 -15.93 17.47
CA GLY A 179 -1.47 -16.29 16.55
C GLY A 179 -1.86 -15.23 15.52
N TYR A 180 -1.30 -14.02 15.55
CA TYR A 180 -1.58 -12.98 14.55
C TYR A 180 -1.00 -13.31 13.17
N ARG A 181 0.25 -13.81 13.15
CA ARG A 181 0.90 -14.34 11.94
C ARG A 181 0.95 -15.86 12.01
N THR A 182 0.91 -16.49 10.84
CA THR A 182 1.04 -17.94 10.73
C THR A 182 2.46 -18.37 11.09
N VAL A 183 2.61 -19.64 11.50
CA VAL A 183 3.92 -20.24 11.76
C VAL A 183 4.81 -20.16 10.51
N LYS A 184 4.25 -20.43 9.33
CA LYS A 184 4.96 -20.37 8.05
C LYS A 184 5.50 -18.97 7.75
N THR A 185 4.68 -17.93 7.93
CA THR A 185 5.11 -16.53 7.74
C THR A 185 6.14 -16.12 8.78
N ASN A 186 6.01 -16.55 10.04
CA ASN A 186 7.00 -16.24 11.07
C ASN A 186 8.36 -16.91 10.81
N ALA A 187 8.37 -18.11 10.23
CA ALA A 187 9.59 -18.83 9.87
C ALA A 187 10.24 -18.33 8.56
N ASN A 188 9.58 -17.45 7.80
CA ASN A 188 10.09 -16.99 6.52
C ASN A 188 11.17 -15.91 6.69
N ALA A 189 12.25 -16.01 5.90
CA ALA A 189 13.38 -15.09 5.95
C ALA A 189 13.01 -13.62 5.69
N ALA A 190 12.08 -13.34 4.77
CA ALA A 190 11.61 -11.99 4.45
C ALA A 190 10.85 -11.35 5.63
N SER A 191 10.08 -12.17 6.35
CA SER A 191 9.42 -11.77 7.60
C SER A 191 10.43 -11.47 8.70
N ALA A 192 11.49 -12.29 8.82
CA ALA A 192 12.58 -12.05 9.77
C ALA A 192 13.33 -10.74 9.46
N THR A 193 13.63 -10.45 8.19
CA THR A 193 14.24 -9.18 7.77
C THR A 193 13.36 -7.97 8.11
N THR A 194 12.05 -8.06 7.86
CA THR A 194 11.10 -6.98 8.24
C THR A 194 10.99 -6.81 9.75
N MET A 195 10.99 -7.91 10.53
CA MET A 195 10.96 -7.81 11.98
C MET A 195 12.27 -7.27 12.54
N GLN A 196 13.40 -7.61 11.95
CA GLN A 196 14.72 -7.10 12.32
C GLN A 196 14.90 -5.63 11.94
N SER A 197 14.38 -5.18 10.79
CA SER A 197 14.37 -3.76 10.42
C SER A 197 13.47 -2.94 11.34
N ARG A 198 12.36 -3.52 11.82
CA ARG A 198 11.52 -2.93 12.87
C ARG A 198 12.18 -2.97 14.25
N SER A 199 13.09 -3.92 14.51
CA SER A 199 13.80 -4.01 15.79
C SER A 199 15.03 -3.11 15.85
N LYS A 200 15.66 -2.79 14.70
CA LYS A 200 16.51 -1.60 14.61
C LYS A 200 15.60 -0.43 14.93
N GLN A 201 15.89 0.25 16.03
CA GLN A 201 15.14 1.42 16.41
C GLN A 201 15.37 2.48 15.34
N LEU A 202 14.43 2.61 14.40
CA LEU A 202 14.40 3.73 13.46
C LEU A 202 14.48 5.05 14.24
N SER A 203 14.05 5.08 15.50
CA SER A 203 14.23 6.21 16.41
C SER A 203 15.69 6.62 16.67
N ASP A 204 16.66 5.73 16.47
CA ASP A 204 18.09 6.01 16.67
C ASP A 204 18.77 6.52 15.40
N PHE A 205 18.09 6.48 14.25
CA PHE A 205 18.65 6.92 12.98
C PHE A 205 18.84 8.45 12.96
N THR A 206 19.95 8.87 12.37
CA THR A 206 20.21 10.25 11.96
C THR A 206 19.58 10.53 10.59
N TRP A 207 19.51 11.81 10.21
CA TRP A 207 19.13 12.25 8.86
C TRP A 207 19.77 11.39 7.76
N THR A 208 21.10 11.24 7.79
CA THR A 208 21.85 10.52 6.75
C THR A 208 21.48 9.04 6.72
N ASP A 209 21.28 8.41 7.89
CA ASP A 209 20.90 7.00 7.96
C ASP A 209 19.56 6.73 7.28
N TYR A 210 18.57 7.63 7.42
CA TYR A 210 17.28 7.48 6.73
C TYR A 210 17.42 7.53 5.21
N LEU A 211 18.32 8.37 4.69
CA LEU A 211 18.53 8.51 3.24
C LEU A 211 19.28 7.29 2.70
N GLU A 212 20.36 6.90 3.38
CA GLU A 212 21.17 5.75 2.99
C GLU A 212 20.38 4.43 3.06
N ALA A 213 19.49 4.27 4.04
CA ALA A 213 18.60 3.11 4.11
C ALA A 213 17.42 3.19 3.12
N GLY A 214 17.21 4.33 2.46
CA GLY A 214 16.12 4.55 1.52
C GLY A 214 14.75 4.67 2.18
N ASN A 215 14.70 5.02 3.46
CA ASN A 215 13.44 5.29 4.19
C ASN A 215 12.70 6.48 3.60
N VAL A 216 13.45 7.51 3.19
CA VAL A 216 12.94 8.73 2.57
C VAL A 216 13.79 9.03 1.34
N ILE A 217 13.14 9.46 0.26
CA ILE A 217 13.83 10.01 -0.91
C ILE A 217 13.62 11.52 -0.86
N VAL A 218 14.70 12.28 -0.67
CA VAL A 218 14.67 13.72 -0.50
C VAL A 218 15.81 14.41 -1.25
N GLY A 219 15.54 15.58 -1.84
CA GLY A 219 16.53 16.36 -2.56
C GLY A 219 15.91 17.37 -3.52
N SER A 220 16.72 17.82 -4.49
CA SER A 220 16.30 18.53 -5.69
C SER A 220 15.36 17.67 -6.55
N PRO A 221 14.61 18.26 -7.51
CA PRO A 221 13.78 17.47 -8.42
C PRO A 221 14.59 16.44 -9.19
N GLU A 222 15.80 16.79 -9.63
CA GLU A 222 16.70 15.90 -10.37
C GLU A 222 17.13 14.69 -9.54
N THR A 223 17.55 14.92 -8.29
CA THR A 223 17.90 13.87 -7.33
C THR A 223 16.70 12.96 -7.06
N VAL A 224 15.53 13.54 -6.80
CA VAL A 224 14.32 12.77 -6.50
C VAL A 224 13.86 11.94 -7.71
N VAL A 225 13.88 12.49 -8.92
CA VAL A 225 13.57 11.75 -10.17
C VAL A 225 14.51 10.55 -10.33
N LYS A 226 15.82 10.76 -10.15
CA LYS A 226 16.83 9.71 -10.28
C LYS A 226 16.58 8.58 -9.27
N GLU A 227 16.46 8.92 -7.99
CA GLU A 227 16.32 7.92 -6.92
C GLU A 227 14.96 7.21 -6.98
N LEU A 228 13.86 7.91 -7.31
CA LEU A 228 12.57 7.26 -7.52
C LEU A 228 12.58 6.34 -8.73
N THR A 229 13.19 6.76 -9.85
CA THR A 229 13.31 5.90 -11.03
C THR A 229 14.09 4.63 -10.71
N HIS A 230 15.17 4.74 -9.93
CA HIS A 230 15.93 3.60 -9.46
C HIS A 230 15.06 2.69 -8.57
N ALA A 231 14.41 3.24 -7.54
CA ALA A 231 13.56 2.47 -6.63
C ALA A 231 12.39 1.77 -7.35
N ILE A 232 11.69 2.45 -8.26
CA ILE A 232 10.58 1.90 -9.05
C ILE A 232 11.03 0.67 -9.83
N LYS A 233 12.21 0.75 -10.49
CA LYS A 233 12.77 -0.35 -11.29
C LYS A 233 13.27 -1.51 -10.44
N GLU A 234 13.99 -1.22 -9.35
CA GLU A 234 14.48 -2.24 -8.42
C GLU A 234 13.35 -3.03 -7.76
N LEU A 235 12.29 -2.33 -7.36
CA LEU A 235 11.10 -2.93 -6.77
C LEU A 235 10.18 -3.60 -7.79
N ARG A 236 10.34 -3.27 -9.07
CA ARG A 236 9.49 -3.69 -10.20
C ARG A 236 8.02 -3.32 -10.00
N VAL A 237 7.73 -2.16 -9.39
CA VAL A 237 6.35 -1.73 -9.06
C VAL A 237 5.82 -0.71 -10.07
N GLY A 238 4.56 -0.86 -10.44
CA GLY A 238 3.83 0.07 -11.31
C GLY A 238 3.02 1.10 -10.54
N ASN A 239 2.72 0.84 -9.27
CA ASN A 239 1.96 1.76 -8.41
C ASN A 239 2.85 2.31 -7.29
N LEU A 240 2.97 3.63 -7.21
CA LEU A 240 3.65 4.29 -6.10
C LEU A 240 2.63 5.03 -5.24
N MET A 241 2.51 4.63 -3.97
CA MET A 241 1.78 5.38 -2.97
C MET A 241 2.75 6.38 -2.37
N LEU A 242 2.48 7.67 -2.55
CA LEU A 242 3.38 8.73 -2.15
C LEU A 242 2.93 9.34 -0.83
N LEU A 243 3.85 9.37 0.13
CA LEU A 243 3.68 10.15 1.34
C LEU A 243 4.43 11.46 1.19
N LEU A 244 3.73 12.48 0.68
CA LEU A 244 4.23 13.85 0.49
C LEU A 244 3.98 14.74 1.73
N GLN A 245 3.22 14.22 2.70
CA GLN A 245 3.03 14.81 4.02
C GLN A 245 3.31 13.77 5.10
N PHE A 246 4.24 14.04 6.00
CA PHE A 246 4.67 13.16 7.09
C PHE A 246 5.14 13.97 8.29
N GLY A 247 5.18 13.30 9.44
CA GLY A 247 5.60 13.88 10.71
C GLY A 247 4.72 15.06 11.11
N ASP A 248 5.37 16.13 11.54
CA ASP A 248 4.77 17.40 11.96
C ASP A 248 4.93 18.51 10.91
N MET A 249 5.14 18.14 9.63
CA MET A 249 5.39 19.12 8.56
C MET A 249 4.34 20.25 8.57
N PRO A 250 4.78 21.52 8.60
CA PRO A 250 3.89 22.67 8.43
C PRO A 250 3.11 22.56 7.13
N LYS A 251 1.88 23.08 7.13
CA LYS A 251 0.98 23.03 5.98
C LYS A 251 1.63 23.61 4.73
N GLU A 252 2.33 24.73 4.88
CA GLU A 252 3.01 25.47 3.82
C GLU A 252 4.14 24.63 3.21
N LEU A 253 4.91 23.92 4.06
CA LEU A 253 5.97 23.03 3.63
C LEU A 253 5.42 21.79 2.90
N ALA A 254 4.33 21.20 3.41
CA ALA A 254 3.65 20.10 2.73
C ALA A 254 3.07 20.52 1.36
N MET A 255 2.53 21.74 1.25
CA MET A 255 2.05 22.32 -0.01
C MET A 255 3.18 22.60 -0.99
N LYS A 256 4.31 23.14 -0.52
CA LYS A 256 5.54 23.32 -1.30
C LYS A 256 6.02 21.99 -1.86
N ASN A 257 6.22 20.99 -1.00
CA ASN A 257 6.64 19.65 -1.38
C ASN A 257 5.72 19.04 -2.45
N THR A 258 4.41 19.08 -2.21
CA THR A 258 3.42 18.50 -3.12
C THR A 258 3.43 19.19 -4.49
N THR A 259 3.59 20.53 -4.50
CA THR A 259 3.64 21.32 -5.74
C THR A 259 4.89 21.01 -6.55
N LEU A 260 6.06 21.00 -5.90
CA LEU A 260 7.34 20.65 -6.56
C LEU A 260 7.31 19.23 -7.09
N PHE A 261 6.81 18.27 -6.30
CA PHE A 261 6.67 16.89 -6.78
C PHE A 261 5.77 16.81 -8.02
N ALA A 262 4.60 17.44 -7.99
CA ALA A 262 3.64 17.37 -9.09
C ALA A 262 4.16 18.00 -10.39
N ASN A 263 4.89 19.11 -10.29
CA ASN A 263 5.35 19.88 -11.45
C ASN A 263 6.72 19.41 -11.98
N GLU A 264 7.65 19.07 -11.09
CA GLU A 264 9.07 18.88 -11.43
C GLU A 264 9.53 17.42 -11.34
N VAL A 265 8.75 16.53 -10.71
CA VAL A 265 9.14 15.10 -10.52
C VAL A 265 8.19 14.17 -11.26
N MET A 266 6.90 14.26 -10.98
CA MET A 266 5.88 13.35 -11.52
C MET A 266 5.91 13.22 -13.05
N PRO A 267 6.11 14.29 -13.85
CA PRO A 267 6.16 14.17 -15.31
C PRO A 267 7.28 13.27 -15.83
N HIS A 268 8.36 13.10 -15.08
CA HIS A 268 9.53 12.34 -15.49
C HIS A 268 9.45 10.85 -15.12
N ILE A 269 8.54 10.47 -14.22
CA ILE A 269 8.43 9.09 -13.71
C ILE A 269 7.11 8.40 -14.05
N LYS A 270 6.08 9.15 -14.48
CA LYS A 270 4.73 8.60 -14.73
C LYS A 270 4.67 7.56 -15.86
N ASP A 271 5.62 7.60 -16.80
CA ASP A 271 5.60 6.78 -18.02
C ASP A 271 6.61 5.62 -18.01
N ILE A 272 7.26 5.33 -16.87
CA ILE A 272 8.30 4.29 -16.73
C ILE A 272 7.84 2.91 -17.21
N TRP A 273 6.56 2.58 -17.02
CA TRP A 273 5.96 1.29 -17.37
C TRP A 273 4.82 1.43 -18.39
N SER A 274 4.89 2.46 -19.25
CA SER A 274 3.82 2.80 -20.22
C SER A 274 3.53 1.69 -21.24
N GLU A 275 4.43 0.72 -21.40
CA GLU A 275 4.26 -0.47 -22.22
C GLU A 275 3.34 -1.53 -21.58
N TYR A 276 3.08 -1.46 -20.28
CA TYR A 276 2.23 -2.40 -19.55
C TYR A 276 0.80 -1.88 -19.40
N GLU A 277 -0.16 -2.79 -19.50
CA GLU A 277 -1.58 -2.47 -19.29
C GLU A 277 -1.91 -2.29 -17.79
N THR A 278 -2.59 -1.19 -17.45
CA THR A 278 -3.04 -0.93 -16.07
C THR A 278 -4.47 -1.44 -15.83
N ARG A 279 -4.62 -2.72 -15.47
CA ARG A 279 -5.94 -3.36 -15.23
C ARG A 279 -6.56 -3.06 -13.86
N TRP A 280 -5.74 -2.69 -12.88
CA TRP A 280 -6.16 -2.47 -11.49
C TRP A 280 -6.40 -1.01 -11.12
N TRP A 281 -6.75 -0.19 -12.11
CA TRP A 281 -7.00 1.24 -11.95
C TRP A 281 -8.40 1.60 -12.46
N PRO A 282 -9.09 2.59 -11.86
CA PRO A 282 -10.42 2.98 -12.32
C PRO A 282 -10.39 3.43 -13.80
N GLU A 283 -11.12 2.74 -14.67
CA GLU A 283 -11.07 2.96 -16.14
C GLU A 283 -11.31 4.41 -16.56
N LYS A 284 -12.18 5.13 -15.83
CA LYS A 284 -12.45 6.55 -16.12
C LYS A 284 -11.22 7.42 -15.96
N LEU A 285 -10.37 7.12 -15.00
CA LEU A 285 -9.13 7.87 -14.76
C LEU A 285 -8.11 7.56 -15.86
N THR A 286 -8.06 6.33 -16.36
CA THR A 286 -7.24 5.94 -17.51
C THR A 286 -7.63 6.74 -18.76
N LYS A 287 -8.95 6.87 -19.04
CA LYS A 287 -9.46 7.64 -20.18
C LYS A 287 -9.31 9.16 -20.01
N ALA A 288 -9.37 9.68 -18.79
CA ALA A 288 -9.16 11.09 -18.51
C ALA A 288 -7.68 11.50 -18.66
N ALA A 289 -6.74 10.66 -18.22
CA ALA A 289 -5.31 10.89 -18.40
C ALA A 289 -4.91 10.99 -19.89
N GLN A 290 -5.54 10.17 -20.75
CA GLN A 290 -5.33 10.22 -22.21
C GLN A 290 -5.84 11.51 -22.87
N ARG A 291 -6.78 12.24 -22.24
CA ARG A 291 -7.34 13.49 -22.78
C ARG A 291 -6.52 14.73 -22.41
N VAL A 292 -5.75 14.68 -21.32
CA VAL A 292 -4.89 15.79 -20.89
C VAL A 292 -3.58 15.82 -21.67
N ASN A 293 -3.17 14.68 -22.24
CA ASN A 293 -1.98 14.55 -23.08
C ASN A 293 -2.27 14.74 -24.60
N ARG A 294 -3.44 15.28 -24.97
CA ARG A 294 -3.79 15.70 -26.34
C ARG A 294 -4.06 17.20 -26.35
#